data_AF-A0AAW1UEQ2-F1
#
_entry.id   AF-A0AAW1UEQ2-F1
#
_cell.length_a   1.000
_cell.length_b   1.000
_cell.length_c   1.000
_cell.angle_alpha   90.00
_cell.angle_beta   90.00
_cell.angle_gamma   90.00
#
_symmetry.space_group_name_H-M   'P 1'
#
loop_
_entity.id
_entity.type
_entity.pdbx_description
1 polymer ?
#
loop_
_entity_poly.entity_id
_entity_poly.type
_entity_poly.pdbx_seq_one_letter_code
_entity_poly.pdbx_strand_id
1 'polypeptide(L)'
;MIGFTLFVLALSLLYYFAIRPHNYWSKRNVKTNKFIPIFGDYYRMILGKESIGEMIQRCYHEAENLRYVGCYLFQFPALMITSPELVKKVCVKNFDHFMNHKNVIPDGIDDLLTKNLVRYS
;
A
#
# COMPACT_ATOMS: atom_id res chain seq x y z
N MET A 1 17.59 -12.81 -33.21
CA MET A 1 16.58 -13.62 -32.52
C MET A 1 16.74 -13.59 -30.99
N ILE A 2 17.91 -13.91 -30.43
CA ILE A 2 18.16 -13.91 -28.97
C ILE A 2 17.93 -12.55 -28.29
N GLY A 3 18.35 -11.44 -28.90
CA GLY A 3 18.11 -10.10 -28.34
C GLY A 3 16.62 -9.75 -28.24
N PHE A 4 15.83 -10.12 -29.25
CA PHE A 4 14.38 -9.91 -29.25
C PHE A 4 13.69 -10.76 -28.18
N THR A 5 14.08 -12.03 -28.01
CA THR A 5 13.53 -12.88 -26.95
C THR A 5 13.87 -12.37 -25.55
N LEU A 6 15.10 -11.87 -25.33
CA LEU A 6 15.48 -11.28 -24.04
C LEU A 6 14.71 -9.99 -23.74
N PHE A 7 14.47 -9.17 -24.77
CA PHE A 7 13.68 -7.95 -24.64
C PHE A 7 12.22 -8.25 -24.26
N VAL A 8 11.58 -9.21 -24.94
CA VAL A 8 10.21 -9.64 -24.62
C VAL A 8 10.14 -10.26 -23.22
N LEU A 9 11.13 -11.07 -22.85
CA LEU A 9 11.22 -11.66 -21.51
C LEU A 9 11.33 -10.57 -20.43
N ALA A 10 12.22 -9.59 -20.62
CA ALA A 10 12.40 -8.47 -19.70
C ALA A 10 11.12 -7.64 -19.53
N LEU A 11 10.41 -7.34 -20.63
CA LEU A 11 9.12 -6.65 -20.57
C LEU A 11 8.06 -7.47 -19.85
N SER A 12 8.01 -8.79 -20.07
CA SER A 12 7.05 -9.68 -19.39
C SER A 12 7.30 -9.76 -17.88
N LEU A 13 8.57 -9.83 -17.46
CA LEU A 13 8.95 -9.80 -16.05
C LEU A 13 8.64 -8.44 -15.44
N LEU A 14 8.97 -7.34 -16.13
CA LEU A 14 8.63 -6.00 -15.68
C LEU A 14 7.12 -5.85 -15.48
N TYR A 15 6.31 -6.31 -16.45
CA TYR A 15 4.85 -6.32 -16.34
C TYR A 15 4.40 -7.15 -15.13
N TYR A 16 4.95 -8.36 -14.96
CA TYR A 16 4.58 -9.24 -13.87
C TYR A 16 4.88 -8.63 -12.49
N PHE A 17 6.08 -8.09 -12.29
CA PHE A 17 6.45 -7.45 -11.02
C PHE A 17 5.72 -6.12 -10.81
N ALA A 18 5.50 -5.34 -11.87
CA ALA A 18 4.85 -4.04 -11.78
C ALA A 18 3.34 -4.11 -11.57
N ILE A 19 2.64 -5.11 -12.11
CA ILE A 19 1.16 -5.12 -12.20
C ILE A 19 0.54 -6.23 -11.34
N ARG A 20 1.24 -7.34 -11.07
CA ARG A 20 0.68 -8.41 -10.22
C ARG A 20 0.29 -7.95 -8.81
N PRO A 21 1.06 -7.10 -8.10
CA PRO A 21 0.67 -6.61 -6.77
C PRO A 21 -0.66 -5.85 -6.81
N HIS A 22 -0.92 -5.16 -7.92
CA HIS A 22 -2.08 -4.30 -8.15
C HIS A 22 -3.41 -5.05 -8.39
N ASN A 23 -3.36 -6.37 -8.55
CA ASN A 23 -4.55 -7.21 -8.63
C ASN A 23 -5.04 -7.73 -7.26
N TYR A 24 -4.34 -7.42 -6.17
CA TYR A 24 -4.65 -7.96 -4.84
C TYR A 24 -6.05 -7.60 -4.36
N TRP A 25 -6.46 -6.33 -4.50
CA TRP A 25 -7.75 -5.83 -4.05
C TRP A 25 -8.89 -6.17 -5.01
N SER A 26 -8.65 -6.08 -6.32
CA SER A 26 -9.61 -6.50 -7.35
C SER A 26 -10.03 -7.96 -7.18
N LYS A 27 -9.08 -8.87 -6.92
CA LYS A 27 -9.36 -10.29 -6.63
C LYS A 27 -10.20 -10.53 -5.37
N ARG A 28 -10.25 -9.56 -4.45
CA ARG A 28 -11.01 -9.61 -3.20
C ARG A 28 -12.29 -8.80 -3.24
N ASN A 29 -12.69 -8.30 -4.41
CA ASN A 29 -13.85 -7.42 -4.59
C ASN A 29 -13.79 -6.15 -3.72
N VAL A 30 -12.58 -5.66 -3.46
CA VAL A 30 -12.36 -4.39 -2.75
C VAL A 30 -12.11 -3.30 -3.79
N LYS A 31 -12.89 -2.21 -3.72
CA LYS A 31 -12.66 -1.04 -4.57
C LYS A 31 -11.31 -0.43 -4.23
N THR A 32 -10.57 -0.04 -5.26
CA THR A 32 -9.24 0.57 -5.12
C THR A 32 -9.27 1.92 -5.81
N ASN A 33 -8.61 2.92 -5.21
CA ASN A 33 -8.46 4.23 -5.85
C ASN A 33 -7.61 4.12 -7.13
N LYS A 34 -7.65 5.16 -7.97
CA LYS A 34 -6.81 5.21 -9.16
C LYS A 34 -5.36 5.46 -8.74
N PHE A 35 -4.51 4.46 -8.90
CA PHE A 35 -3.09 4.55 -8.62
C PHE A 35 -2.26 4.41 -9.91
N ILE A 36 -1.00 4.85 -9.85
CA ILE A 36 -0.04 4.65 -10.94
C ILE A 36 0.63 3.28 -10.75
N PRO A 37 0.69 2.40 -11.77
CA PRO A 37 1.45 1.16 -11.68
C PRO A 37 2.89 1.42 -11.20
N ILE A 38 3.42 0.51 -10.38
CA ILE A 38 4.72 0.56 -9.67
C ILE A 38 4.72 1.45 -8.42
N PHE A 39 4.24 2.69 -8.52
CA PHE A 39 4.36 3.67 -7.42
C PHE A 39 3.13 3.74 -6.52
N GLY A 40 2.01 3.14 -6.90
CA GLY A 40 0.81 3.14 -6.10
C GLY A 40 0.30 4.56 -5.84
N ASP A 41 -0.17 4.79 -4.61
CA ASP A 41 -0.66 6.10 -4.16
C ASP A 41 0.48 7.09 -3.83
N TYR A 42 1.73 6.62 -3.77
CA TYR A 42 2.93 7.38 -3.38
C TYR A 42 3.51 8.26 -4.51
N TYR A 43 3.00 8.16 -5.73
CA TYR A 43 3.63 8.81 -6.89
C TYR A 43 3.78 10.33 -6.72
N ARG A 44 2.82 11.00 -6.08
CA ARG A 44 2.88 12.45 -5.80
C ARG A 44 3.91 12.77 -4.73
N MET A 45 4.05 11.90 -3.74
CA MET A 45 5.07 12.03 -2.70
C MET A 45 6.48 11.88 -3.28
N ILE A 46 6.69 10.91 -4.18
CA ILE A 46 7.97 10.71 -4.88
C ILE A 46 8.30 11.92 -5.76
N LEU A 47 7.29 12.52 -6.38
CA LEU A 47 7.44 13.76 -7.14
C LEU A 47 7.60 15.02 -6.26
N GLY A 48 7.63 14.88 -4.93
CA GLY A 48 7.75 15.99 -3.98
C GLY A 48 6.54 16.94 -3.97
N LYS A 49 5.37 16.47 -4.43
CA LYS A 49 4.15 17.29 -4.58
C LYS A 49 3.20 17.21 -3.38
N GLU A 50 3.34 16.20 -2.53
CA GLU A 50 2.54 16.03 -1.32
C GLU A 50 3.35 15.31 -0.23
N SER A 51 3.03 15.61 1.02
CA SER A 51 3.50 14.88 2.20
C SER A 51 2.72 13.58 2.43
N ILE A 52 3.20 12.71 3.32
CA ILE A 52 2.49 11.47 3.70
C ILE A 52 1.10 11.80 4.27
N GLY A 53 0.98 12.85 5.09
CA GLY A 53 -0.30 13.26 5.68
C GLY A 53 -1.30 13.70 4.61
N GLU A 54 -0.86 14.51 3.65
CA GLU A 54 -1.69 14.96 2.53
C GLU A 54 -2.09 13.79 1.61
N MET A 55 -1.19 12.82 1.38
CA MET A 55 -1.51 11.59 0.64
C MET A 55 -2.62 10.80 1.34
N ILE A 56 -2.52 10.60 2.66
CA ILE A 56 -3.54 9.89 3.46
C ILE A 56 -4.87 10.64 3.39
N GLN A 57 -4.83 11.96 3.57
CA GLN A 57 -6.03 12.81 3.51
C GLN A 57 -6.71 12.71 2.13
N ARG A 58 -5.93 12.78 1.04
CA ARG A 58 -6.43 12.63 -0.33
C ARG A 58 -7.08 11.27 -0.54
N CYS A 59 -6.41 10.18 -0.13
CA CYS A 59 -6.95 8.82 -0.25
C CYS A 59 -8.26 8.66 0.55
N TYR A 60 -8.35 9.29 1.72
CA TYR A 60 -9.56 9.28 2.55
C TYR A 60 -10.73 10.01 1.86
N HIS A 61 -10.48 11.21 1.31
CA HIS A 61 -11.51 11.99 0.61
C HIS A 61 -11.99 11.29 -0.67
N GLU A 62 -11.09 10.67 -1.42
CA GLU A 62 -11.44 9.85 -2.60
C GLU A 62 -12.35 8.67 -2.24
N ALA A 63 -12.33 8.22 -0.98
CA ALA A 63 -13.08 7.07 -0.47
C ALA A 63 -14.22 7.43 0.49
N GLU A 64 -14.62 8.71 0.57
CA GLU A 64 -15.61 9.21 1.54
C GLU A 64 -16.97 8.48 1.45
N ASN A 65 -17.35 8.02 0.26
CA ASN A 65 -18.60 7.28 0.03
C ASN A 65 -18.47 5.75 0.22
N LEU A 66 -17.31 5.26 0.65
CA LEU A 66 -17.04 3.86 0.89
C LEU A 66 -16.85 3.62 2.38
N ARG A 67 -17.04 2.37 2.85
CA ARG A 67 -16.75 1.99 4.24
C ARG A 67 -15.28 1.63 4.45
N TYR A 68 -14.63 1.18 3.38
CA TYR A 68 -13.22 0.86 3.28
C TYR A 68 -12.81 0.94 1.82
N VAL A 69 -11.53 1.20 1.58
CA VAL A 69 -10.92 1.25 0.26
C VAL A 69 -9.56 0.56 0.29
N GLY A 70 -9.27 -0.19 -0.76
CA GLY A 70 -7.91 -0.69 -0.99
C GLY A 70 -7.01 0.44 -1.46
N CYS A 71 -5.84 0.55 -0.87
CA CYS A 71 -4.77 1.43 -1.31
C CYS A 71 -3.47 0.64 -1.47
N TYR A 72 -2.48 1.27 -2.09
CA TYR A 72 -1.16 0.70 -2.30
C TYR A 72 -0.09 1.63 -1.76
N LEU A 73 0.55 1.19 -0.67
CA LEU A 73 1.77 1.81 -0.16
C LEU A 73 2.93 1.22 -0.97
N PHE A 74 3.34 1.90 -2.05
CA PHE A 74 4.19 1.32 -3.10
C PHE A 74 3.58 0.02 -3.66
N GLN A 75 4.26 -1.13 -3.52
CA GLN A 75 3.76 -2.44 -3.94
C GLN A 75 3.01 -3.17 -2.83
N PHE A 76 2.94 -2.61 -1.62
CA PHE A 76 2.29 -3.24 -0.49
C PHE A 76 0.79 -2.89 -0.47
N PRO A 77 -0.11 -3.89 -0.56
CA PRO A 77 -1.52 -3.64 -0.41
C PRO A 77 -1.81 -3.22 1.04
N ALA A 78 -2.52 -2.09 1.19
CA ALA A 78 -3.04 -1.59 2.46
C ALA A 78 -4.54 -1.34 2.36
N LEU A 79 -5.26 -1.46 3.48
CA LEU A 79 -6.69 -1.21 3.54
C LEU A 79 -6.92 0.04 4.37
N MET A 80 -7.50 1.07 3.76
CA MET A 80 -7.92 2.27 4.47
C MET A 80 -9.38 2.10 4.89
N ILE A 81 -9.63 2.23 6.20
CA ILE A 81 -10.97 2.17 6.78
C ILE A 81 -11.47 3.59 6.97
N THR A 82 -12.62 3.91 6.37
CA THR A 82 -13.22 5.25 6.38
C THR A 82 -14.45 5.32 7.28
N SER A 83 -15.12 4.18 7.54
CA SER A 83 -16.31 4.15 8.41
C SER A 83 -15.95 4.10 9.90
N PRO A 84 -16.48 5.03 10.74
CA PRO A 84 -16.23 5.03 12.18
C PRO A 84 -16.64 3.73 12.89
N GLU A 85 -17.72 3.08 12.42
CA GLU A 85 -18.18 1.81 12.98
C GLU A 85 -17.16 0.68 12.76
N LEU A 86 -16.52 0.65 11.59
CA LEU A 86 -15.49 -0.32 11.27
C LEU A 86 -14.21 -0.04 12.03
N VAL A 87 -13.81 1.22 12.15
CA VAL A 87 -12.67 1.63 12.98
C VAL A 87 -12.88 1.15 14.42
N LYS A 88 -14.07 1.37 15.00
CA LYS A 88 -14.40 0.89 16.35
C LYS A 88 -14.32 -0.64 16.46
N LYS A 89 -14.79 -1.38 15.44
CA LYS A 89 -14.70 -2.85 15.44
C LYS A 89 -13.24 -3.33 15.39
N VAL A 90 -12.42 -2.74 14.54
CA VAL A 90 -11.01 -3.13 14.35
C VAL A 90 -10.16 -2.72 15.55
N CYS A 91 -10.28 -1.47 16.01
CA CYS A 91 -9.43 -0.92 17.06
C CYS A 91 -9.88 -1.26 18.48
N VAL A 92 -11.14 -1.67 18.71
CA VAL A 92 -11.65 -1.99 20.05
C VAL A 92 -12.04 -3.45 20.17
N LYS A 93 -12.95 -3.93 19.31
CA LYS A 93 -13.50 -5.30 19.48
C LYS A 93 -12.52 -6.39 19.07
N ASN A 94 -11.78 -6.16 17.99
CA ASN A 94 -10.91 -7.16 17.38
C ASN A 94 -9.44 -6.77 17.47
N PHE A 95 -9.07 -5.85 18.38
CA PHE A 95 -7.72 -5.29 18.47
C PHE A 95 -6.63 -6.38 18.50
N ASP A 96 -6.87 -7.47 19.24
CA ASP A 96 -5.96 -8.60 19.37
C ASP A 96 -5.56 -9.23 18.02
N HIS A 97 -6.42 -9.13 17.00
CA HIS A 97 -6.17 -9.66 15.65
C HIS A 97 -5.39 -8.68 14.76
N PHE A 98 -5.28 -7.42 15.15
CA PHE A 98 -4.66 -6.33 14.37
C PHE A 98 -3.43 -5.72 15.04
N MET A 99 -2.91 -6.32 16.12
CA MET A 99 -1.71 -5.83 16.82
C MET A 99 -0.42 -5.94 16.01
N ASN A 100 -0.41 -6.74 14.94
CA ASN A 100 0.76 -6.89 14.07
C ASN A 100 0.80 -5.75 13.04
N HIS A 101 1.54 -4.69 13.36
CA HIS A 101 1.93 -3.69 12.39
C HIS A 101 2.92 -4.30 11.39
N LYS A 102 2.71 -4.09 10.08
CA LYS A 102 3.72 -4.47 9.09
C LYS A 102 4.97 -3.65 9.35
N ASN A 103 6.05 -4.30 9.76
CA ASN A 103 7.36 -3.66 9.84
C ASN A 103 7.74 -3.18 8.43
N VAL A 104 7.90 -1.87 8.28
CA VAL A 104 8.41 -1.26 7.04
C VAL A 104 9.88 -1.66 6.82
N ILE A 105 10.57 -2.09 7.89
CA ILE A 105 11.97 -2.52 7.90
C ILE A 105 12.00 -4.05 8.13
N PRO A 106 12.60 -4.83 7.22
CA PRO A 106 12.81 -6.27 7.41
C PRO A 106 13.59 -6.59 8.68
N ASP A 107 13.24 -7.68 9.36
CA ASP A 107 13.99 -8.17 10.52
C ASP A 107 15.41 -8.56 10.08
N GLY A 108 16.43 -8.01 10.74
CA GLY A 108 17.85 -8.25 10.43
C GLY A 108 18.57 -7.10 9.72
N ILE A 109 17.92 -5.97 9.44
CA ILE A 109 18.58 -4.73 9.01
C ILE A 109 18.92 -3.88 10.24
N ASP A 110 20.15 -3.34 10.22
CA ASP A 110 20.86 -2.62 11.28
C ASP A 110 19.99 -1.90 12.33
N ASP A 111 20.38 -2.09 13.59
CA ASP A 111 19.69 -1.70 14.83
C ASP A 111 19.41 -0.17 14.92
N LEU A 112 20.04 0.62 14.06
CA LEU A 112 19.91 2.08 13.99
C LEU A 112 18.59 2.56 13.36
N LEU A 113 18.02 1.82 12.40
CA LEU A 113 16.74 2.19 11.79
C LEU A 113 15.55 1.58 12.52
N THR A 114 15.77 0.45 13.21
CA THR A 114 14.78 -0.29 14.00
C THR A 114 14.57 0.25 15.42
N LYS A 115 15.46 1.15 15.91
CA LYS A 115 15.36 1.85 17.22
C LYS A 115 14.74 3.25 17.14
N ASN A 116 13.87 3.51 16.17
CA ASN A 116 13.15 4.79 16.08
C ASN A 116 11.75 4.70 16.70
N LEU A 117 11.21 5.86 17.11
CA LEU A 117 9.90 5.99 17.76
C LEU A 117 8.74 5.42 16.95
N VAL A 118 8.90 5.30 15.62
CA VAL A 118 7.93 4.72 14.69
C VAL A 118 7.60 3.25 15.00
N ARG A 119 8.46 2.53 15.75
CA ARG A 119 8.21 1.14 16.14
C ARG A 119 7.38 0.99 17.44
N TYR A 120 7.26 2.04 18.24
CA TYR A 120 6.66 1.98 19.59
C TYR A 120 5.28 2.66 19.69
N SER A 121 4.67 3.07 18.58
CA SER A 121 3.28 3.57 18.52
C SER A 121 2.38 2.62 17.75
#